data_AF-A0A095XVD4-F1
#
_entry.id   AF-A0A095XVD4-F1
#
_cell.length_a   1.000
_cell.length_b   1.000
_cell.length_c   1.000
_cell.angle_alpha   90.00
_cell.angle_beta   90.00
_cell.angle_gamma   90.00
#
_symmetry.space_group_name_H-M   'P 1'
#
loop_
_entity.id
_entity.type
_entity.pdbx_description
1 polymer ?
#
loop_
_entity_poly.entity_id
_entity_poly.type
_entity_poly.pdbx_seq_one_letter_code
_entity_poly.pdbx_strand_id
1 'polypeptide(L)'
;MKKTDLRNARKETTMFLTDADIEDKYEATIRASIKEMKAQLSGLENITAFENLLKSNRKAIEQIVTLLGISSEKFKRVISWIRLSKGYTFDSEWDFSAMRNHILERRDYLELIYELITNGYNSQTFTSIVPQFILNYFRFDKSTLERLESDDYLRKLVKAKLTNSYNGEYCSLYYNLLYREINNISTEKNVIFKKQANVPDTNIKEVSLIEYNNKYIIVNSNFYLTTSSTQTKYADNITAMRSSIQGMNNIKMVNILDGAGWIGRSADYIKVYNDCDYFLTLKTISELKDIIDDFLIK
;
A
#
# COMPACT_ATOMS: atom_id res chain seq x y z
N MET A 1 20.25 18.36 24.62
CA MET A 1 19.47 17.11 24.77
C MET A 1 20.35 15.90 24.42
N LYS A 2 20.16 14.74 25.08
CA LYS A 2 20.83 13.47 24.72
C LYS A 2 19.86 12.59 23.92
N LYS A 3 20.36 11.85 22.94
CA LYS A 3 19.59 10.84 22.19
C LYS A 3 18.96 9.81 23.13
N THR A 4 17.67 9.53 22.93
CA THR A 4 16.94 8.46 23.63
C THR A 4 17.63 7.11 23.42
N ASP A 5 17.63 6.23 24.42
CA ASP A 5 18.20 4.89 24.26
C ASP A 5 17.29 4.01 23.39
N LEU A 6 17.88 2.98 22.77
CA LEU A 6 17.19 2.11 21.82
C LEU A 6 15.94 1.43 22.41
N ARG A 7 15.95 1.12 23.71
CA ARG A 7 14.82 0.44 24.35
C ARG A 7 13.63 1.39 24.48
N ASN A 8 13.89 2.64 24.88
CA ASN A 8 12.86 3.67 24.95
C ASN A 8 12.35 4.07 23.56
N ALA A 9 13.24 4.25 22.58
CA ALA A 9 12.88 4.49 21.18
C ALA A 9 11.86 3.47 20.65
N ARG A 10 12.08 2.18 20.92
CA ARG A 10 11.14 1.10 20.53
C ARG A 10 9.82 1.16 21.27
N LYS A 11 9.84 1.48 22.57
CA LYS A 11 8.64 1.61 23.40
C LYS A 11 7.76 2.78 22.95
N GLU A 12 8.39 3.83 22.43
CA GLU A 12 7.73 5.05 21.97
C GLU A 12 7.32 4.99 20.49
N THR A 13 7.74 3.95 19.77
CA THR A 13 7.38 3.73 18.37
C THR A 13 5.89 3.40 18.25
N THR A 14 5.17 4.22 17.49
CA THR A 14 3.75 4.05 17.22
C THR A 14 3.58 3.01 16.11
N MET A 15 3.22 1.78 16.48
CA MET A 15 3.08 0.68 15.51
C MET A 15 1.84 0.81 14.61
N PHE A 16 0.76 1.34 15.18
CA PHE A 16 -0.54 1.52 14.52
C PHE A 16 -1.11 2.88 14.90
N LEU A 17 -1.81 3.49 13.96
CA LEU A 17 -2.64 4.66 14.19
C LEU A 17 -4.10 4.23 14.18
N THR A 18 -4.97 5.03 14.78
CA THR A 18 -6.41 4.82 14.78
C THR A 18 -7.09 6.14 14.48
N ASP A 19 -8.00 6.13 13.52
CA ASP A 19 -8.76 7.31 13.10
C ASP A 19 -10.20 6.91 12.76
N ALA A 20 -11.17 7.50 13.46
CA ALA A 20 -12.57 7.11 13.36
C ALA A 20 -13.13 7.35 11.95
N ASP A 21 -12.71 8.44 11.28
CA ASP A 21 -13.19 8.78 9.94
C ASP A 21 -12.69 7.76 8.90
N ILE A 22 -11.43 7.34 9.02
CA ILE A 22 -10.88 6.26 8.18
C ILE A 22 -11.62 4.94 8.47
N GLU A 23 -11.79 4.55 9.73
CA GLU A 23 -12.49 3.31 10.09
C GLU A 23 -13.94 3.28 9.56
N ASP A 24 -14.70 4.35 9.78
CA ASP A 24 -16.10 4.47 9.34
C ASP A 24 -16.22 4.45 7.81
N LYS A 25 -15.31 5.14 7.11
CA LYS A 25 -15.26 5.14 5.64
C LYS A 25 -15.04 3.73 5.08
N TYR A 26 -14.08 2.98 5.61
CA TYR A 26 -13.80 1.63 5.11
C TYR A 26 -14.91 0.65 5.49
N GLU A 27 -15.50 0.79 6.67
CA GLU A 27 -16.64 -0.02 7.06
C GLU A 27 -17.87 0.22 6.17
N ALA A 28 -18.18 1.48 5.85
CA ALA A 28 -19.24 1.83 4.91
C ALA A 28 -18.95 1.26 3.50
N THR A 29 -17.70 1.36 3.04
CA THR A 29 -17.28 0.83 1.74
C THR A 29 -17.42 -0.70 1.67
N ILE A 30 -17.07 -1.40 2.75
CA ILE A 30 -17.23 -2.86 2.87
C ILE A 30 -18.71 -3.23 2.77
N ARG A 31 -19.58 -2.59 3.57
CA ARG A 31 -21.02 -2.86 3.56
C ARG A 31 -21.65 -2.61 2.20
N ALA A 32 -21.30 -1.50 1.55
CA ALA A 32 -21.78 -1.17 0.20
C ALA A 32 -21.34 -2.24 -0.82
N SER A 33 -20.07 -2.66 -0.76
CA SER A 33 -19.52 -3.68 -1.67
C SER A 33 -20.19 -5.05 -1.48
N ILE A 34 -20.45 -5.47 -0.23
CA ILE A 34 -21.15 -6.71 0.08
C ILE A 34 -22.58 -6.67 -0.49
N LYS A 35 -23.31 -5.58 -0.23
CA LYS A 35 -24.67 -5.39 -0.75
C LYS A 35 -24.70 -5.45 -2.28
N GLU A 36 -23.74 -4.81 -2.95
CA GLU A 36 -23.62 -4.79 -4.41
C GLU A 36 -23.34 -6.21 -4.97
N MET A 37 -22.37 -6.93 -4.38
CA MET A 37 -22.05 -8.31 -4.79
C MET A 37 -23.24 -9.26 -4.65
N LYS A 38 -23.96 -9.20 -3.51
CA LYS A 38 -25.16 -10.04 -3.29
C LYS A 38 -26.28 -9.73 -4.28
N ALA A 39 -26.49 -8.46 -4.62
CA ALA A 39 -27.56 -8.06 -5.53
C ALA A 39 -27.29 -8.44 -7.01
N GLN A 40 -26.03 -8.66 -7.40
CA GLN A 40 -25.63 -8.70 -8.82
C GLN A 40 -25.10 -10.07 -9.29
N LEU A 41 -24.75 -10.99 -8.39
CA LEU A 41 -24.06 -12.25 -8.76
C LEU A 41 -24.98 -13.47 -8.94
N SER A 42 -26.30 -13.28 -8.97
CA SER A 42 -27.26 -14.26 -9.53
C SER A 42 -27.10 -14.47 -11.05
N GLY A 43 -26.25 -13.67 -11.72
CA GLY A 43 -26.05 -13.70 -13.17
C GLY A 43 -25.10 -14.77 -13.72
N LEU A 44 -24.60 -15.73 -12.94
CA LEU A 44 -23.61 -16.72 -13.44
C LEU A 44 -24.19 -18.13 -13.71
N GLU A 45 -25.50 -18.30 -13.53
CA GLU A 45 -26.20 -19.58 -13.70
C GLU A 45 -26.11 -20.14 -15.13
N ASN A 46 -26.08 -19.26 -16.13
CA ASN A 46 -25.95 -19.62 -17.54
C ASN A 46 -25.28 -18.49 -18.32
N ILE A 47 -24.83 -18.79 -19.54
CA ILE A 47 -24.11 -17.82 -20.38
C ILE A 47 -24.94 -16.57 -20.72
N THR A 48 -26.25 -16.70 -20.89
CA THR A 48 -27.13 -15.56 -21.20
C THR A 48 -27.23 -14.61 -20.00
N ALA A 49 -27.35 -15.16 -18.80
CA ALA A 49 -27.31 -14.39 -17.56
C ALA A 49 -25.95 -13.69 -17.39
N PHE A 50 -24.86 -14.38 -17.72
CA PHE A 50 -23.50 -13.81 -17.64
C PHE A 50 -23.34 -12.65 -18.61
N GLU A 51 -23.79 -12.80 -19.85
CA GLU A 51 -23.80 -11.73 -20.84
C GLU A 51 -24.61 -10.52 -20.39
N ASN A 52 -25.81 -10.74 -19.84
CA ASN A 52 -26.68 -9.68 -19.32
C ASN A 52 -26.07 -8.97 -18.11
N LEU A 53 -25.36 -9.69 -17.23
CA LEU A 53 -24.60 -9.12 -16.13
C LEU A 53 -23.49 -8.21 -16.65
N LEU A 54 -22.71 -8.67 -17.63
CA LEU A 54 -21.66 -7.85 -18.24
C LEU A 54 -22.25 -6.59 -18.90
N LYS A 55 -23.38 -6.71 -19.62
CA LYS A 55 -24.04 -5.55 -20.26
C LYS A 55 -24.53 -4.52 -19.23
N SER A 56 -25.18 -4.97 -18.16
CA SER A 56 -25.81 -4.10 -17.16
C SER A 56 -24.83 -3.52 -16.13
N ASN A 57 -23.69 -4.17 -15.89
CA ASN A 57 -22.74 -3.77 -14.86
C ASN A 57 -21.31 -3.64 -15.39
N ARG A 58 -20.78 -2.41 -15.36
CA ARG A 58 -19.40 -2.11 -15.77
C ARG A 58 -18.33 -2.74 -14.87
N LYS A 59 -18.67 -3.06 -13.61
CA LYS A 59 -17.76 -3.67 -12.62
C LYS A 59 -17.92 -5.18 -12.49
N ALA A 60 -18.74 -5.82 -13.31
CA ALA A 60 -19.06 -7.24 -13.19
C ALA A 60 -17.82 -8.15 -13.13
N ILE A 61 -16.84 -7.95 -14.02
CA ILE A 61 -15.61 -8.76 -14.04
C ILE A 61 -14.83 -8.62 -12.73
N GLU A 62 -14.70 -7.40 -12.22
CA GLU A 62 -13.98 -7.13 -10.97
C GLU A 62 -14.65 -7.81 -9.76
N GLN A 63 -15.98 -7.82 -9.72
CA GLN A 63 -16.75 -8.48 -8.67
C GLN A 63 -16.63 -10.01 -8.76
N ILE A 64 -16.69 -10.57 -9.96
CA ILE A 64 -16.48 -12.01 -10.18
C ILE A 64 -15.08 -12.42 -9.72
N VAL A 65 -14.05 -11.65 -10.10
CA VAL A 65 -12.67 -11.87 -9.67
C VAL A 65 -12.54 -11.83 -8.15
N THR A 66 -13.22 -10.89 -7.50
CA THR A 66 -13.26 -10.79 -6.04
C THR A 66 -13.88 -12.03 -5.42
N LEU A 67 -15.02 -12.51 -5.94
CA LEU A 67 -15.72 -13.69 -5.43
C LEU A 67 -14.94 -14.99 -5.62
N LEU A 68 -14.24 -15.13 -6.75
CA LEU A 68 -13.31 -16.24 -7.00
C LEU A 68 -12.11 -16.23 -6.05
N GLY A 69 -11.89 -15.14 -5.30
CA GLY A 69 -10.77 -15.02 -4.36
C GLY A 69 -9.42 -14.97 -5.05
N ILE A 70 -9.38 -14.51 -6.30
CA ILE A 70 -8.16 -14.38 -7.11
C ILE A 70 -7.78 -12.90 -7.23
N SER A 71 -6.48 -12.60 -7.15
CA SER A 71 -6.00 -11.24 -7.39
C SER A 71 -6.27 -10.78 -8.82
N SER A 72 -6.59 -9.50 -9.03
CA SER A 72 -6.81 -8.91 -10.36
C SER A 72 -5.64 -9.14 -11.33
N GLU A 73 -4.40 -9.07 -10.85
CA GLU A 73 -3.21 -9.33 -11.69
C GLU A 73 -3.17 -10.78 -12.17
N LYS A 74 -3.34 -11.74 -11.26
CA LYS A 74 -3.35 -13.16 -11.62
C LYS A 74 -4.45 -13.49 -12.62
N PHE A 75 -5.66 -12.95 -12.44
CA PHE A 75 -6.75 -13.13 -13.41
C PHE A 75 -6.38 -12.56 -14.78
N LYS A 76 -5.90 -11.31 -14.85
CA LYS A 76 -5.46 -10.68 -16.10
C LYS A 76 -4.37 -11.50 -16.81
N ARG A 77 -3.38 -12.02 -16.08
CA ARG A 77 -2.33 -12.87 -16.64
C ARG A 77 -2.85 -14.18 -17.23
N VAL A 78 -3.81 -14.83 -16.57
CA VAL A 78 -4.44 -16.06 -17.10
C VAL A 78 -5.17 -15.75 -18.41
N ILE A 79 -5.93 -14.66 -18.46
CA ILE A 79 -6.63 -14.22 -19.67
C ILE A 79 -5.64 -13.88 -20.80
N SER A 80 -4.59 -13.13 -20.50
CA SER A 80 -3.50 -12.81 -21.43
C SER A 80 -2.84 -14.08 -21.99
N TRP A 81 -2.57 -15.06 -21.13
CA TRP A 81 -1.97 -16.33 -21.54
C TRP A 81 -2.89 -17.16 -22.43
N ILE A 82 -4.18 -17.25 -22.09
CA ILE A 82 -5.18 -17.93 -22.93
C ILE A 82 -5.24 -17.26 -24.31
N ARG A 83 -5.23 -15.91 -24.36
CA ARG A 83 -5.20 -15.16 -25.62
C ARG A 83 -3.98 -15.53 -26.47
N LEU A 84 -2.79 -15.50 -25.88
CA LEU A 84 -1.54 -15.88 -26.55
C LEU A 84 -1.57 -17.33 -27.06
N SER A 85 -2.02 -18.27 -26.23
CA SER A 85 -2.05 -19.70 -26.58
C SER A 85 -2.99 -20.03 -27.74
N LYS A 86 -4.00 -19.19 -27.99
CA LYS A 86 -4.97 -19.32 -29.07
C LYS A 86 -4.56 -18.57 -30.34
N GLY A 87 -3.36 -17.97 -30.36
CA GLY A 87 -2.83 -17.25 -31.51
C GLY A 87 -3.44 -15.85 -31.70
N TYR A 88 -4.07 -15.28 -30.67
CA TYR A 88 -4.50 -13.88 -30.72
C TYR A 88 -3.30 -12.93 -30.61
N THR A 89 -3.40 -11.77 -31.26
CA THR A 89 -2.40 -10.71 -31.09
C THR A 89 -2.38 -10.21 -29.64
N PHE A 90 -1.18 -10.10 -29.09
CA PHE A 90 -0.94 -9.60 -27.75
C PHE A 90 -0.21 -8.26 -27.83
N ASP A 91 -0.99 -7.19 -27.88
CA ASP A 91 -0.43 -5.84 -27.82
C ASP A 91 -0.18 -5.43 -26.37
N SER A 92 -1.11 -5.78 -25.46
CA SER A 92 -1.02 -5.50 -24.02
C SER A 92 -1.97 -6.37 -23.19
N GLU A 93 -1.71 -6.40 -21.87
CA GLU A 93 -2.69 -6.87 -20.89
C GLU A 93 -3.89 -5.93 -20.84
N TRP A 94 -5.10 -6.49 -20.83
CA TRP A 94 -6.32 -5.70 -20.73
C TRP A 94 -6.66 -5.41 -19.27
N ASP A 95 -7.08 -4.18 -18.99
CA ASP A 95 -7.83 -3.88 -17.77
C ASP A 95 -9.24 -4.50 -17.83
N PHE A 96 -10.00 -4.41 -16.74
CA PHE A 96 -11.34 -5.00 -16.69
C PHE A 96 -12.36 -4.30 -17.62
N SER A 97 -12.15 -3.03 -17.95
CA SER A 97 -13.02 -2.31 -18.87
C SER A 97 -12.82 -2.79 -20.31
N ALA A 98 -11.56 -2.82 -20.77
CA ALA A 98 -11.18 -3.35 -22.07
C ALA A 98 -11.56 -4.82 -22.21
N MET A 99 -11.30 -5.63 -21.17
CA MET A 99 -11.67 -7.04 -21.15
C MET A 99 -13.19 -7.24 -21.30
N ARG A 100 -14.00 -6.46 -20.58
CA ARG A 100 -15.46 -6.48 -20.71
C ARG A 100 -15.92 -6.18 -22.13
N ASN A 101 -15.35 -5.16 -22.76
CA ASN A 101 -15.73 -4.78 -24.12
C ASN A 101 -15.42 -5.91 -25.10
N HIS A 102 -14.21 -6.47 -25.05
CA HIS A 102 -13.85 -7.59 -25.92
C HIS A 102 -14.68 -8.85 -25.69
N ILE A 103 -15.09 -9.12 -24.44
CA ILE A 103 -16.02 -10.22 -24.13
C ILE A 103 -17.39 -9.98 -24.80
N LEU A 104 -17.89 -8.75 -24.77
CA LEU A 104 -19.20 -8.41 -25.34
C LEU A 104 -19.19 -8.29 -26.87
N GLU A 105 -18.03 -8.02 -27.48
CA GLU A 105 -17.87 -7.90 -28.94
C GLU A 105 -17.90 -9.26 -29.66
N ARG A 106 -17.55 -10.34 -28.96
CA ARG A 106 -17.29 -11.64 -29.59
C ARG A 106 -17.90 -12.80 -28.80
N ARG A 107 -18.83 -13.51 -29.44
CA ARG A 107 -19.55 -14.63 -28.82
C ARG A 107 -18.63 -15.78 -28.40
N ASP A 108 -17.65 -16.11 -29.23
CA ASP A 108 -16.67 -17.16 -28.93
C ASP A 108 -15.80 -16.80 -27.73
N TYR A 109 -15.49 -15.51 -27.54
CA TYR A 109 -14.75 -15.05 -26.38
C TYR A 109 -15.62 -15.02 -25.11
N LEU A 110 -16.89 -14.63 -25.22
CA LEU A 110 -17.86 -14.77 -24.14
C LEU A 110 -17.97 -16.23 -23.66
N GLU A 111 -18.10 -17.18 -24.58
CA GLU A 111 -18.16 -18.61 -24.27
C GLU A 111 -16.88 -19.10 -23.60
N LEU A 112 -15.70 -18.72 -24.12
CA LEU A 112 -14.41 -19.08 -23.56
C LEU A 112 -14.24 -18.55 -22.12
N ILE A 113 -14.58 -17.28 -21.87
CA ILE A 113 -14.45 -16.68 -20.54
C ILE A 113 -15.49 -17.26 -19.57
N TYR A 114 -16.71 -17.52 -20.03
CA TYR A 114 -17.73 -18.18 -19.23
C TYR A 114 -17.30 -19.60 -18.82
N GLU A 115 -16.77 -20.39 -19.76
CA GLU A 115 -16.23 -21.73 -19.50
C GLU A 115 -15.06 -21.67 -18.50
N LEU A 116 -14.14 -20.72 -18.68
CA LEU A 116 -13.04 -20.50 -17.76
C LEU A 116 -13.55 -20.26 -16.34
N ILE A 117 -14.46 -19.31 -16.14
CA ILE A 117 -14.97 -18.93 -14.81
C ILE A 117 -15.71 -20.08 -14.13
N THR A 118 -16.52 -20.81 -14.88
CA THR A 118 -17.44 -21.82 -14.32
C THR A 118 -16.82 -23.21 -14.20
N ASN A 119 -16.01 -23.62 -15.17
CA ASN A 119 -15.46 -24.97 -15.26
C ASN A 119 -13.98 -25.01 -15.67
N GLY A 120 -13.24 -23.91 -15.50
CA GLY A 120 -11.86 -23.79 -15.96
C GLY A 120 -10.93 -24.84 -15.36
N TYR A 121 -11.14 -25.20 -14.10
CA TYR A 121 -10.38 -26.21 -13.36
C TYR A 121 -10.49 -27.63 -13.90
N ASN A 122 -11.50 -27.95 -14.70
CA ASN A 122 -11.69 -29.28 -15.28
C ASN A 122 -11.71 -29.29 -16.81
N SER A 123 -11.69 -28.13 -17.46
CA SER A 123 -11.77 -28.06 -18.92
C SER A 123 -10.44 -28.39 -19.57
N GLN A 124 -10.46 -29.32 -20.54
CA GLN A 124 -9.29 -29.68 -21.36
C GLN A 124 -8.71 -28.48 -22.11
N THR A 125 -9.56 -27.50 -22.44
CA THR A 125 -9.19 -26.23 -23.08
C THR A 125 -8.15 -25.47 -22.26
N PHE A 126 -8.23 -25.51 -20.93
CA PHE A 126 -7.35 -24.74 -20.05
C PHE A 126 -6.31 -25.59 -19.32
N THR A 127 -6.65 -26.82 -18.92
CA THR A 127 -5.75 -27.72 -18.19
C THR A 127 -4.51 -28.12 -18.99
N SER A 128 -4.59 -28.03 -20.33
CA SER A 128 -3.45 -28.23 -21.23
C SER A 128 -2.45 -27.07 -21.26
N ILE A 129 -2.81 -25.88 -20.77
CA ILE A 129 -2.01 -24.66 -20.92
C ILE A 129 -1.81 -23.85 -19.62
N VAL A 130 -2.69 -23.99 -18.62
CA VAL A 130 -2.59 -23.28 -17.33
C VAL A 130 -2.38 -24.31 -16.22
N PRO A 131 -1.43 -24.10 -15.29
CA PRO A 131 -1.22 -25.00 -14.16
C PRO A 131 -2.50 -25.22 -13.33
N GLN A 132 -2.76 -26.47 -12.94
CA GLN A 132 -3.94 -26.85 -12.16
C GLN A 132 -4.10 -26.04 -10.87
N PHE A 133 -2.99 -25.74 -10.19
CA PHE A 133 -2.98 -24.90 -8.99
C PHE A 133 -3.61 -23.52 -9.23
N ILE A 134 -3.41 -22.93 -10.41
CA ILE A 134 -4.01 -21.65 -10.79
C ILE A 134 -5.47 -21.87 -11.22
N LEU A 135 -5.76 -22.91 -11.99
CA LEU A 135 -7.13 -23.17 -12.44
C LEU A 135 -8.10 -23.49 -11.30
N ASN A 136 -7.62 -24.01 -10.17
CA ASN A 136 -8.44 -24.23 -8.98
C ASN A 136 -9.12 -22.95 -8.43
N TYR A 137 -8.62 -21.76 -8.77
CA TYR A 137 -9.31 -20.49 -8.46
C TYR A 137 -10.54 -20.25 -9.34
N PHE A 138 -10.59 -20.84 -10.54
CA PHE A 138 -11.65 -20.66 -11.53
C PHE A 138 -12.71 -21.75 -11.39
N ARG A 139 -13.34 -21.77 -10.22
CA ARG A 139 -14.38 -22.71 -9.85
C ARG A 139 -15.59 -21.94 -9.33
N PHE A 140 -16.51 -21.64 -10.23
CA PHE A 140 -17.81 -21.09 -9.87
C PHE A 140 -18.84 -22.22 -9.82
N ASP A 141 -18.93 -22.89 -8.67
CA ASP A 141 -19.88 -23.98 -8.45
C ASP A 141 -20.84 -23.66 -7.28
N LYS A 142 -21.63 -24.65 -6.87
CA LYS A 142 -22.56 -24.51 -5.74
C LYS A 142 -21.88 -24.00 -4.46
N SER A 143 -20.63 -24.40 -4.20
CA SER A 143 -19.90 -23.93 -3.01
C SER A 143 -19.56 -22.44 -3.11
N THR A 144 -19.35 -21.92 -4.31
CA THR A 144 -19.13 -20.48 -4.54
C THR A 144 -20.43 -19.67 -4.37
N LEU A 145 -21.58 -20.25 -4.74
CA LEU A 145 -22.90 -19.67 -4.46
C LEU A 145 -23.21 -19.65 -2.95
N GLU A 146 -22.92 -20.75 -2.23
CA GLU A 146 -23.07 -20.79 -0.77
C GLU A 146 -22.18 -19.74 -0.06
N ARG A 147 -20.98 -19.49 -0.60
CA ARG A 147 -20.09 -18.42 -0.12
C ARG A 147 -20.63 -17.01 -0.37
N LEU A 148 -21.43 -16.81 -1.42
CA LEU A 148 -22.07 -15.53 -1.71
C LEU A 148 -23.13 -15.16 -0.65
N GLU A 149 -23.73 -16.15 0.02
CA GLU A 149 -24.68 -15.90 1.11
C GLU A 149 -23.99 -15.46 2.42
N SER A 150 -22.70 -15.82 2.60
CA SER A 150 -21.95 -15.54 3.83
C SER A 150 -21.37 -14.12 3.85
N ASP A 151 -21.96 -13.24 4.66
CA ASP A 151 -21.45 -11.88 4.88
C ASP A 151 -20.01 -11.86 5.42
N ASP A 152 -19.68 -12.77 6.33
CA ASP A 152 -18.33 -12.85 6.90
C ASP A 152 -17.28 -13.25 5.86
N TYR A 153 -17.63 -14.16 4.95
CA TYR A 153 -16.73 -14.55 3.86
C TYR A 153 -16.53 -13.39 2.88
N LEU A 154 -17.62 -12.76 2.43
CA LEU A 154 -17.56 -11.61 1.55
C LEU A 154 -16.78 -10.45 2.18
N ARG A 155 -16.96 -10.21 3.48
CA ARG A 155 -16.19 -9.22 4.24
C ARG A 155 -14.69 -9.49 4.17
N LYS A 156 -14.25 -10.74 4.35
CA LYS A 156 -12.82 -11.10 4.26
C LYS A 156 -12.26 -10.80 2.87
N LEU A 157 -13.00 -11.13 1.81
CA LEU A 157 -12.58 -10.86 0.43
C LEU A 157 -12.47 -9.36 0.14
N VAL A 158 -13.48 -8.59 0.51
CA VAL A 158 -13.48 -7.13 0.31
C VAL A 158 -12.38 -6.48 1.14
N LYS A 159 -12.18 -6.88 2.41
CA LYS A 159 -11.07 -6.39 3.24
C LYS A 159 -9.71 -6.67 2.60
N ALA A 160 -9.49 -7.87 2.08
CA ALA A 160 -8.24 -8.22 1.42
C ALA A 160 -7.95 -7.29 0.22
N LYS A 161 -8.97 -6.98 -0.57
CA LYS A 161 -8.88 -6.04 -1.70
C LYS A 161 -8.59 -4.61 -1.26
N LEU A 162 -9.21 -4.15 -0.17
CA LEU A 162 -9.10 -2.78 0.33
C LEU A 162 -7.84 -2.52 1.19
N THR A 163 -7.14 -3.58 1.62
CA THR A 163 -6.02 -3.49 2.57
C THR A 163 -4.92 -2.52 2.14
N ASN A 164 -4.57 -2.50 0.85
CA ASN A 164 -3.52 -1.61 0.35
C ASN A 164 -3.93 -0.13 0.44
N SER A 165 -5.16 0.21 0.04
CA SER A 165 -5.67 1.58 0.13
C SER A 165 -5.82 2.01 1.58
N TYR A 166 -6.34 1.13 2.44
CA TYR A 166 -6.47 1.35 3.88
C TYR A 166 -5.12 1.69 4.52
N ASN A 167 -4.10 0.88 4.24
CA ASN A 167 -2.75 1.13 4.71
C ASN A 167 -2.18 2.46 4.16
N GLY A 168 -2.45 2.77 2.89
CA GLY A 168 -2.02 4.03 2.25
C GLY A 168 -2.62 5.28 2.89
N GLU A 169 -3.89 5.22 3.32
CA GLU A 169 -4.54 6.32 4.03
C GLU A 169 -3.93 6.55 5.41
N TYR A 170 -3.64 5.49 6.16
CA TYR A 170 -2.93 5.60 7.44
C TYR A 170 -1.50 6.12 7.28
N CYS A 171 -0.79 5.72 6.22
CA CYS A 171 0.50 6.34 5.89
C CYS A 171 0.36 7.84 5.62
N SER A 172 -0.69 8.25 4.90
CA SER A 172 -0.94 9.67 4.61
C SER A 172 -1.28 10.45 5.88
N LEU A 173 -2.13 9.89 6.75
CA LEU A 173 -2.46 10.45 8.06
C LEU A 173 -1.21 10.66 8.90
N TYR A 174 -0.33 9.66 8.97
CA TYR A 174 0.94 9.76 9.70
C TYR A 174 1.76 10.99 9.28
N TYR A 175 2.03 11.13 7.97
CA TYR A 175 2.84 12.26 7.48
C TYR A 175 2.12 13.60 7.65
N ASN A 176 0.79 13.64 7.53
CA ASN A 176 0.03 14.86 7.79
C ASN A 176 0.18 15.31 9.25
N LEU A 177 0.03 14.39 10.20
CA LEU A 177 0.22 14.68 11.63
C LEU A 177 1.66 15.13 11.91
N LEU A 178 2.64 14.39 11.40
CA LEU A 178 4.05 14.66 11.61
C LEU A 178 4.46 16.03 11.07
N TYR A 179 4.15 16.33 9.81
CA TYR A 179 4.57 17.59 9.20
C TYR A 179 3.77 18.79 9.70
N ARG A 180 2.51 18.60 10.11
CA ARG A 180 1.78 19.64 10.83
C ARG A 180 2.51 20.02 12.11
N GLU A 181 2.97 19.04 12.87
CA GLU A 181 3.67 19.30 14.13
C GLU A 181 5.05 19.93 13.93
N ILE A 182 5.83 19.45 12.95
CA ILE A 182 7.12 20.09 12.59
C ILE A 182 6.91 21.56 12.16
N ASN A 183 5.87 21.84 11.36
CA ASN A 183 5.53 23.21 10.96
C ASN A 183 5.16 24.09 12.17
N ASN A 184 4.34 23.58 13.09
CA ASN A 184 3.94 24.29 14.30
C ASN A 184 5.18 24.64 15.15
N ILE A 185 6.03 23.65 15.39
CA ILE A 185 7.28 23.80 16.14
C ILE A 185 8.20 24.83 15.46
N SER A 186 8.37 24.74 14.14
CA SER A 186 9.24 25.65 13.40
C SER A 186 8.75 27.09 13.44
N THR A 187 7.43 27.29 13.35
CA THR A 187 6.77 28.59 13.49
C THR A 187 6.96 29.16 14.90
N GLU A 188 6.73 28.35 15.92
CA GLU A 188 6.91 28.75 17.33
C GLU A 188 8.36 29.16 17.63
N LYS A 189 9.34 28.45 17.05
CA LYS A 189 10.77 28.70 17.24
C LYS A 189 11.35 29.75 16.29
N ASN A 190 10.53 30.31 15.39
CA ASN A 190 10.96 31.27 14.37
C ASN A 190 12.15 30.76 13.53
N VAL A 191 12.10 29.49 13.13
CA VAL A 191 13.07 28.85 12.23
C VAL A 191 12.39 28.46 10.92
N ILE A 192 13.18 28.32 9.86
CA ILE A 192 12.64 28.02 8.53
C ILE A 192 12.60 26.50 8.35
N PHE A 193 11.41 25.95 8.08
CA PHE A 193 11.26 24.56 7.67
C PHE A 193 10.93 24.45 6.18
N LYS A 194 11.65 23.59 5.47
CA LYS A 194 11.48 23.31 4.05
C LYS A 194 11.30 21.82 3.82
N LYS A 195 10.38 21.47 2.93
CA LYS A 195 10.28 20.13 2.33
C LYS A 195 11.07 20.12 1.03
N GLN A 196 11.69 18.98 0.70
CA GLN A 196 12.42 18.77 -0.56
C GLN A 196 13.54 19.81 -0.79
N ALA A 197 14.28 20.14 0.26
CA ALA A 197 15.41 21.06 0.20
C ALA A 197 16.74 20.33 -0.06
N ASN A 198 17.69 21.05 -0.64
CA ASN A 198 19.08 20.62 -0.70
C ASN A 198 19.83 21.19 0.49
N VAL A 199 20.71 20.39 1.09
CA VAL A 199 21.52 20.84 2.23
C VAL A 199 22.74 21.58 1.69
N PRO A 200 22.94 22.87 2.04
CA PRO A 200 24.06 23.66 1.53
C PRO A 200 25.42 23.00 1.79
N ASP A 201 26.35 23.18 0.85
CA ASP A 201 27.72 22.64 0.90
C ASP A 201 27.82 21.11 1.04
N THR A 202 26.77 20.38 0.65
CA THR A 202 26.75 18.91 0.61
C THR A 202 26.14 18.41 -0.70
N ASN A 203 26.27 17.10 -0.94
CA ASN A 203 25.58 16.41 -2.03
C ASN A 203 24.17 15.91 -1.64
N ILE A 204 23.66 16.26 -0.46
CA ILE A 204 22.36 15.79 0.05
C ILE A 204 21.24 16.65 -0.55
N LYS A 205 20.29 15.99 -1.19
CA LYS A 205 19.20 16.61 -1.95
C LYS A 205 17.84 16.07 -1.52
N GLU A 206 16.80 16.87 -1.76
CA GLU A 206 15.39 16.49 -1.60
C GLU A 206 15.00 16.03 -0.19
N VAL A 207 15.60 16.60 0.85
CA VAL A 207 15.31 16.26 2.26
C VAL A 207 14.35 17.24 2.93
N SER A 208 13.77 16.85 4.05
CA SER A 208 13.15 17.80 4.98
C SER A 208 14.24 18.48 5.82
N LEU A 209 14.24 19.81 5.83
CA LEU A 209 15.32 20.62 6.39
C LEU A 209 14.76 21.73 7.28
N ILE A 210 15.31 21.87 8.48
CA ILE A 210 15.10 23.05 9.34
C ILE A 210 16.40 23.85 9.33
N GLU A 211 16.32 25.15 9.04
CA GLU A 211 17.49 26.03 8.93
C GLU A 211 17.35 27.28 9.79
N TYR A 212 18.46 27.70 10.37
CA TYR A 212 18.61 28.96 11.09
C TYR A 212 20.10 29.34 11.17
N ASN A 213 20.45 30.59 10.81
CA ASN A 213 21.82 31.13 10.89
C ASN A 213 22.94 30.18 10.42
N ASN A 214 22.83 29.64 9.21
CA ASN A 214 23.80 28.70 8.59
C ASN A 214 24.01 27.37 9.35
N LYS A 215 23.09 27.03 10.27
CA LYS A 215 22.98 25.70 10.87
C LYS A 215 21.74 24.99 10.33
N TYR A 216 21.83 23.67 10.23
CA TYR A 216 20.84 22.85 9.55
C TYR A 216 20.50 21.58 10.34
N ILE A 217 19.21 21.28 10.48
CA ILE A 217 18.72 19.99 10.95
C ILE A 217 18.08 19.26 9.78
N ILE A 218 18.67 18.14 9.37
CA ILE A 218 18.07 17.20 8.44
C ILE A 218 17.07 16.35 9.21
N VAL A 219 15.81 16.36 8.78
CA VAL A 219 14.74 15.55 9.37
C VAL A 219 14.40 14.42 8.40
N ASN A 220 14.76 13.20 8.76
CA ASN A 220 14.36 12.02 8.01
C ASN A 220 13.17 11.36 8.70
N SER A 221 12.11 11.09 7.95
CA SER A 221 10.92 10.46 8.51
C SER A 221 10.45 9.29 7.66
N ASN A 222 10.02 8.21 8.31
CA ASN A 222 9.50 7.07 7.59
C ASN A 222 8.52 6.20 8.39
N PHE A 223 7.44 5.79 7.74
CA PHE A 223 6.38 4.97 8.32
C PHE A 223 6.07 3.75 7.46
N TYR A 224 6.12 2.56 8.07
CA TYR A 224 5.74 1.29 7.43
C TYR A 224 4.84 0.46 8.34
N LEU A 225 3.64 0.13 7.87
CA LEU A 225 2.73 -0.81 8.54
C LEU A 225 3.16 -2.27 8.37
N THR A 226 3.82 -2.60 7.26
CA THR A 226 4.28 -3.96 6.93
C THR A 226 5.76 -3.95 6.59
N THR A 227 6.40 -5.12 6.65
CA THR A 227 7.82 -5.22 6.28
C THR A 227 8.00 -5.20 4.76
N SER A 228 9.06 -4.55 4.28
CA SER A 228 9.37 -4.44 2.84
C SER A 228 10.88 -4.32 2.63
N SER A 229 11.38 -4.85 1.50
CA SER A 229 12.79 -4.68 1.10
C SER A 229 13.20 -3.21 0.91
N THR A 230 12.23 -2.32 0.70
CA THR A 230 12.46 -0.87 0.62
C THR A 230 12.94 -0.26 1.94
N GLN A 231 12.67 -0.89 3.10
CA GLN A 231 13.18 -0.41 4.39
C GLN A 231 14.69 -0.57 4.50
N THR A 232 15.27 -1.64 3.96
CA THR A 232 16.73 -1.81 3.90
C THR A 232 17.36 -0.71 3.05
N LYS A 233 16.80 -0.44 1.86
CA LYS A 233 17.26 0.66 1.00
C LYS A 233 17.18 2.01 1.70
N TYR A 234 16.11 2.26 2.46
CA TYR A 234 15.98 3.47 3.26
C TYR A 234 17.09 3.54 4.33
N ALA A 235 17.32 2.45 5.09
CA ALA A 235 18.36 2.39 6.10
C ALA A 235 19.76 2.59 5.52
N ASP A 236 20.05 2.00 4.35
CA ASP A 236 21.32 2.19 3.64
C ASP A 236 21.53 3.65 3.23
N ASN A 237 20.48 4.31 2.72
CA ASN A 237 20.53 5.73 2.36
C ASN A 237 20.77 6.62 3.58
N ILE A 238 20.17 6.30 4.72
CA ILE A 238 20.40 7.00 5.99
C ILE A 238 21.86 6.86 6.44
N THR A 239 22.44 5.67 6.37
CA THR A 239 23.87 5.46 6.70
C THR A 239 24.79 6.23 5.77
N ALA A 240 24.51 6.22 4.47
CA ALA A 240 25.29 6.97 3.49
C ALA A 240 25.21 8.48 3.77
N MET A 241 24.01 8.99 4.07
CA MET A 241 23.80 10.38 4.44
C MET A 241 24.58 10.74 5.71
N ARG A 242 24.48 9.93 6.77
CA ARG A 242 25.21 10.15 8.02
C ARG A 242 26.72 10.20 7.80
N SER A 243 27.23 9.28 6.98
CA SER A 243 28.67 9.21 6.65
C SER A 243 29.12 10.48 5.90
N SER A 244 28.29 11.02 5.01
CA SER A 244 28.64 12.20 4.20
C SER A 244 28.70 13.52 4.99
N ILE A 245 28.05 13.59 6.16
CA ILE A 245 28.03 14.77 7.03
C ILE A 245 28.93 14.61 8.26
N GLN A 246 29.71 13.53 8.32
CA GLN A 246 30.57 13.26 9.46
C GLN A 246 31.63 14.36 9.61
N GLY A 247 31.72 14.96 10.80
CA GLY A 247 32.63 16.08 11.10
C GLY A 247 32.07 17.47 10.78
N MET A 248 30.90 17.57 10.16
CA MET A 248 30.22 18.85 9.94
C MET A 248 29.48 19.28 11.21
N ASN A 249 29.97 20.31 11.89
CA ASN A 249 29.42 20.75 13.17
C ASN A 249 28.17 21.62 13.03
N ASN A 250 27.89 22.16 11.85
CA ASN A 250 26.73 22.98 11.55
C ASN A 250 25.53 22.15 11.03
N ILE A 251 25.64 20.82 10.97
CA ILE A 251 24.57 19.93 10.55
C ILE A 251 24.26 18.91 11.64
N LYS A 252 22.97 18.72 11.93
CA LYS A 252 22.47 17.60 12.74
C LYS A 252 21.44 16.79 11.98
N MET A 253 21.36 15.51 12.32
CA MET A 253 20.43 14.57 11.71
C MET A 253 19.45 14.04 12.76
N VAL A 254 18.16 14.23 12.51
CA VAL A 254 17.06 13.72 13.30
C VAL A 254 16.34 12.66 12.49
N ASN A 255 16.29 11.43 13.00
CA ASN A 255 15.53 10.35 12.38
C ASN A 255 14.25 10.11 13.16
N ILE A 256 13.14 10.00 12.44
CA ILE A 256 11.79 9.80 12.98
C ILE A 256 11.22 8.53 12.34
N LEU A 257 11.04 7.47 13.13
CA LEU A 257 10.50 6.21 12.62
C LEU A 257 9.30 5.74 13.43
N ASP A 258 8.26 5.31 12.70
CA ASP A 258 7.09 4.67 13.28
C ASP A 258 6.56 3.54 12.39
N GLY A 259 5.65 2.73 12.93
CA GLY A 259 4.97 1.67 12.20
C GLY A 259 5.48 0.27 12.53
N ALA A 260 4.55 -0.69 12.54
CA ALA A 260 4.82 -2.08 12.90
C ALA A 260 5.88 -2.76 12.01
N GLY A 261 5.97 -2.36 10.74
CA GLY A 261 6.97 -2.87 9.80
C GLY A 261 8.41 -2.58 10.22
N TRP A 262 8.65 -1.45 10.88
CA TRP A 262 9.99 -1.11 11.39
C TRP A 262 10.37 -1.94 12.62
N ILE A 263 9.42 -2.20 13.52
CA ILE A 263 9.63 -3.10 14.66
C ILE A 263 9.92 -4.53 14.18
N GLY A 264 9.19 -5.01 13.16
CA GLY A 264 9.44 -6.31 12.53
C GLY A 264 10.81 -6.38 11.83
N ARG A 265 11.31 -5.25 11.32
CA ARG A 265 12.63 -5.10 10.70
C ARG A 265 13.67 -4.57 11.67
N SER A 266 13.84 -5.27 12.78
CA SER A 266 14.73 -4.91 13.90
C SER A 266 16.14 -4.45 13.49
N ALA A 267 16.80 -5.14 12.55
CA ALA A 267 18.15 -4.80 12.11
C ALA A 267 18.21 -3.45 11.36
N ASP A 268 17.31 -3.25 10.40
CA ASP A 268 17.21 -1.99 9.65
C ASP A 268 16.81 -0.83 10.57
N TYR A 269 15.91 -1.07 11.54
CA TYR A 269 15.54 -0.08 12.56
C TYR A 269 16.75 0.34 13.41
N ILE A 270 17.55 -0.62 13.90
CA ILE A 270 18.74 -0.33 14.70
C ILE A 270 19.74 0.50 13.89
N LYS A 271 19.88 0.20 12.59
CA LYS A 271 20.75 0.95 11.68
C LYS A 271 20.33 2.42 11.58
N VAL A 272 19.06 2.68 11.25
CA VAL A 272 18.51 4.05 11.22
C VAL A 272 18.58 4.73 12.58
N TYR A 273 18.33 3.98 13.66
CA TYR A 273 18.48 4.49 15.01
C TYR A 273 19.92 4.90 15.29
N ASN A 274 20.93 4.11 14.92
CA ASN A 274 22.33 4.45 15.19
C ASN A 274 22.80 5.65 14.36
N ASP A 275 22.37 5.73 13.10
CA ASP A 275 22.81 6.72 12.11
C ASP A 275 22.04 8.04 12.18
N CYS A 276 22.00 8.64 13.38
CA CYS A 276 21.50 10.00 13.63
C CYS A 276 22.07 10.61 14.91
N ASP A 277 21.97 11.92 15.04
CA ASP A 277 22.25 12.62 16.30
C ASP A 277 21.09 12.48 17.29
N TYR A 278 19.86 12.54 16.79
CA TYR A 278 18.65 12.38 17.58
C TYR A 278 17.67 11.43 16.92
N PHE A 279 16.96 10.66 17.73
CA PHE A 279 15.92 9.75 17.28
C PHE A 279 14.62 10.11 17.98
N LEU A 280 13.57 10.33 17.19
CA LEU A 280 12.24 10.65 17.69
C LEU A 280 11.22 9.67 17.10
N THR A 281 10.00 9.72 17.61
CA THR A 281 8.82 9.10 17.04
C THR A 281 7.73 10.16 16.94
N LEU A 282 6.59 9.84 16.32
CA LEU A 282 5.44 10.74 16.31
C LEU A 282 4.99 11.09 17.74
N LYS A 283 5.22 10.20 18.72
CA LYS A 283 4.88 10.44 20.12
C LYS A 283 5.84 11.42 20.81
N THR A 284 7.10 11.45 20.40
CA THR A 284 8.15 12.30 21.01
C THR A 284 8.54 13.48 20.13
N ILE A 285 7.80 13.75 19.06
CA ILE A 285 8.10 14.83 18.11
C ILE A 285 8.20 16.22 18.77
N SER A 286 7.51 16.44 19.88
CA SER A 286 7.60 17.70 20.64
C SER A 286 9.01 18.00 21.15
N GLU A 287 9.85 16.98 21.38
CA GLU A 287 11.27 17.12 21.77
C GLU A 287 12.12 17.81 20.68
N LEU A 288 11.62 17.90 19.45
CA LEU A 288 12.27 18.67 18.39
C LEU A 288 12.43 20.15 18.78
N LYS A 289 11.55 20.69 19.63
CA LYS A 289 11.67 22.05 20.18
C LYS A 289 12.99 22.23 20.92
N ASP A 290 13.34 21.27 21.77
CA ASP A 290 14.55 21.31 22.59
C ASP A 290 15.80 21.12 21.73
N ILE A 291 15.72 20.27 20.69
CA ILE A 291 16.81 20.09 19.72
C ILE A 291 17.08 21.41 18.97
N ILE A 292 16.02 22.11 18.52
CA ILE A 292 16.14 23.40 17.83
C ILE A 292 16.78 24.44 18.75
N ASP A 293 16.28 24.57 19.98
CA ASP A 293 16.84 25.52 20.95
C ASP A 293 18.32 25.26 21.22
N ASP A 294 18.67 23.99 21.46
CA ASP A 294 20.03 23.59 21.82
C ASP A 294 21.04 23.71 20.68
N PHE A 295 20.62 23.44 19.44
CA PHE A 295 21.53 23.35 18.31
C PHE A 295 21.49 24.56 17.39
N LEU A 296 20.30 25.02 17.01
CA LEU A 296 20.15 26.09 16.04
C LEU A 296 20.27 27.47 16.69
N ILE A 297 19.60 27.67 17.83
CA ILE A 297 19.43 29.00 18.43
C ILE A 297 20.57 29.36 19.38
N LYS A 298 20.98 28.45 20.28
CA LYS A 298 22.16 28.62 21.13
C LYS A 298 23.45 28.61 20.30
#